data_AF-A0A947B5L3-F1
#
_entry.id   AF-A0A947B5L3-F1
#
_cell.length_a   1.000
_cell.length_b   1.000
_cell.length_c   1.000
_cell.angle_alpha   90.00
_cell.angle_beta   90.00
_cell.angle_gamma   90.00
#
_symmetry.space_group_name_H-M   'P 1'
#
loop_
_entity.id
_entity.type
_entity.pdbx_description
1 polymer ?
#
loop_
_entity_poly.entity_id
_entity_poly.type
_entity_poly.pdbx_seq_one_letter_code
_entity_poly.pdbx_strand_id
1 'polypeptide(L)'
;MDWKGPPTRGPGGIKDFEEVLNKIRERFKGRLRPGGSMWLLLLAVLIVAGGYASVYTVAPEETGVIQRFGRYVRVTGPGLHFKLPFGVETVSKVKTGRNFQMEFGYRTVEAGVRSRFTERGFKEESLMLSGDLNVVDLQWTVQYKIGDPKDYLFQVKDVDSAIRDMSESVMRRVVGNRLFDFVLTVGRAEIADRVKVEMQKVLD
;
A
#
# COMPACT_ATOMS: atom_id res chain seq x y z
N MET A 1 -27.91 41.48 58.56
CA MET A 1 -26.90 41.03 57.59
C MET A 1 -26.87 39.51 57.67
N ASP A 2 -27.64 38.84 56.82
CA ASP A 2 -27.78 37.36 56.83
C ASP A 2 -26.68 36.74 55.98
N TRP A 3 -25.65 36.22 56.65
CA TRP A 3 -24.63 35.39 56.02
C TRP A 3 -25.13 33.94 55.95
N LYS A 4 -25.53 33.48 54.76
CA LYS A 4 -25.73 32.05 54.46
C LYS A 4 -24.38 31.43 54.11
N GLY A 5 -23.97 30.39 54.84
CA GLY A 5 -22.69 29.69 54.66
C GLY A 5 -22.49 29.11 53.25
N PRO A 6 -21.25 28.72 52.90
CA PRO A 6 -20.91 28.28 51.56
C PRO A 6 -21.65 26.98 51.18
N PRO A 7 -22.10 26.82 49.92
CA PRO A 7 -22.83 25.62 49.52
C PRO A 7 -21.93 24.39 49.60
N THR A 8 -22.36 23.40 50.37
CA THR A 8 -21.76 22.07 50.43
C THR A 8 -21.90 21.38 49.08
N ARG A 9 -20.78 21.17 48.38
CA ARG A 9 -20.70 20.36 47.17
C ARG A 9 -20.70 18.88 47.58
N GLY A 10 -21.85 18.23 47.49
CA GLY A 10 -21.99 16.78 47.70
C GLY A 10 -21.26 15.98 46.60
N PRO A 11 -20.98 14.68 46.82
CA PRO A 11 -20.11 13.87 45.97
C PRO A 11 -20.73 13.66 44.59
N GLY A 12 -20.15 14.28 43.55
CA GLY A 12 -20.58 14.18 42.15
C GLY A 12 -20.25 12.81 41.54
N GLY A 13 -21.00 11.79 41.94
CA GLY A 13 -20.82 10.41 41.50
C GLY A 13 -22.13 9.81 40.97
N ILE A 14 -22.11 9.45 39.67
CA ILE A 14 -22.98 8.49 38.96
C ILE A 14 -24.48 8.87 38.82
N LYS A 15 -25.08 9.59 39.78
CA LYS A 15 -26.50 9.98 39.74
C LYS A 15 -26.83 11.07 38.71
N ASP A 16 -25.88 11.99 38.44
CA ASP A 16 -26.05 13.02 37.41
C ASP A 16 -26.18 12.42 36.01
N PHE A 17 -25.49 11.30 35.74
CA PHE A 17 -25.59 10.60 34.46
C PHE A 17 -26.96 9.96 34.28
N GLU A 18 -27.53 9.37 35.33
CA GLU A 18 -28.87 8.78 35.29
C GLU A 18 -29.95 9.85 35.12
N GLU A 19 -29.79 11.01 35.76
CA GLU A 19 -30.72 12.13 35.64
C GLU A 19 -30.67 12.76 34.24
N VAL A 20 -29.46 12.90 33.67
CA VAL A 20 -29.27 13.31 32.27
C VAL A 20 -29.86 12.26 31.30
N LEU A 21 -29.67 10.97 31.56
CA LEU A 21 -30.26 9.89 30.75
C LEU A 21 -31.78 9.92 30.78
N ASN A 22 -32.37 10.06 31.97
CA ASN A 22 -33.82 10.07 32.16
C ASN A 22 -34.45 11.34 31.58
N LYS A 23 -33.78 12.49 31.67
CA LYS A 23 -34.24 13.74 31.06
C LYS A 23 -34.18 13.70 29.53
N ILE A 24 -33.18 13.02 28.96
CA ILE A 24 -33.10 12.72 27.52
C ILE A 24 -34.22 11.76 27.12
N ARG A 25 -34.46 10.69 27.90
CA ARG A 25 -35.51 9.69 27.69
C ARG A 25 -36.92 10.30 27.69
N GLU A 26 -37.20 11.19 28.64
CA GLU A 26 -38.47 11.91 28.77
C GLU A 26 -38.68 12.88 27.59
N ARG A 27 -37.64 13.60 27.16
CA ARG A 27 -37.72 14.45 25.94
C ARG A 27 -37.89 13.64 24.65
N PHE A 28 -37.37 12.42 24.59
CA PHE A 28 -37.53 11.54 23.43
C PHE A 28 -38.88 10.83 23.36
N LYS A 29 -39.52 10.54 24.51
CA LYS A 29 -40.82 9.84 24.59
C LYS A 29 -41.99 10.62 23.98
N GLY A 30 -41.95 11.95 24.00
CA GLY A 30 -43.07 12.82 23.62
C GLY A 30 -43.23 13.15 22.12
N ARG A 31 -42.31 12.71 21.24
CA ARG A 31 -42.32 13.09 19.81
C ARG A 31 -42.30 11.91 18.83
N LEU A 32 -42.65 10.72 19.30
CA LEU A 32 -42.64 9.50 18.49
C LEU A 32 -44.04 9.22 17.94
N ARG A 33 -44.32 9.69 16.72
CA ARG A 33 -45.39 9.09 15.89
C ARG A 33 -45.05 7.61 15.65
N PRO A 34 -46.03 6.68 15.57
CA PRO A 34 -45.79 5.24 15.38
C PRO A 34 -44.93 4.88 14.16
N GLY A 35 -44.80 5.77 13.18
CA GLY A 35 -43.84 5.64 12.07
C GLY A 35 -42.48 6.31 12.29
N GLY A 36 -42.37 7.37 13.08
CA GLY A 36 -41.14 8.16 13.23
C GLY A 36 -40.06 7.52 14.11
N SER A 37 -40.46 6.67 15.07
CA SER A 37 -39.53 5.91 15.92
C SER A 37 -38.71 4.89 15.14
N MET A 38 -39.33 4.21 14.16
CA MET A 38 -38.67 3.24 13.29
C MET A 38 -37.60 3.90 12.41
N TRP A 39 -37.89 5.09 11.87
CA TRP A 39 -36.93 5.87 11.07
C TRP A 39 -35.75 6.37 11.91
N LEU A 40 -35.98 6.78 13.16
CA LEU A 40 -34.90 7.17 14.08
C LEU A 40 -33.99 5.99 14.44
N LEU A 41 -34.56 4.80 14.67
CA LEU A 41 -33.81 3.57 14.90
C LEU A 41 -32.98 3.17 13.67
N LEU A 42 -33.58 3.19 12.47
CA LEU A 42 -32.88 2.92 11.22
C LEU A 42 -31.73 3.90 10.98
N LEU A 43 -31.96 5.19 11.22
CA LEU A 43 -30.93 6.22 11.08
C LEU A 43 -29.79 6.01 12.09
N ALA A 44 -30.11 5.68 13.34
CA ALA A 44 -29.10 5.38 14.35
C ALA A 44 -28.26 4.16 13.96
N VAL A 45 -28.89 3.09 13.47
CA VAL A 45 -28.19 1.90 12.96
C VAL A 45 -27.31 2.25 11.76
N LEU A 46 -27.81 3.06 10.82
CA LEU A 46 -27.05 3.50 9.64
C LEU A 46 -25.82 4.33 10.03
N ILE A 47 -25.94 5.22 11.03
CA ILE A 47 -24.82 6.03 11.52
C ILE A 47 -23.78 5.16 12.22
N VAL A 48 -24.20 4.21 13.05
CA VAL A 48 -23.28 3.30 13.74
C VAL A 48 -22.56 2.39 12.73
N ALA A 49 -23.30 1.82 11.78
CA ALA A 49 -22.72 1.01 10.71
C ALA A 49 -21.77 1.82 9.81
N GLY A 50 -22.15 3.04 9.46
CA GLY A 50 -21.33 3.96 8.68
C GLY A 50 -20.06 4.38 9.42
N GLY A 51 -20.16 4.70 10.71
CA GLY A 51 -19.03 5.05 11.56
C GLY A 51 -18.02 3.91 11.68
N TYR A 52 -18.50 2.68 11.91
CA TYR A 52 -17.62 1.50 11.95
C TYR A 52 -16.94 1.25 10.59
N ALA A 53 -17.67 1.39 9.49
CA ALA A 53 -17.13 1.23 8.13
C ALA A 53 -16.22 2.39 7.67
N SER A 54 -16.24 3.51 8.39
CA SER A 54 -15.48 4.72 8.05
C SER A 54 -14.02 4.66 8.50
N VAL A 55 -13.69 3.85 9.50
CA VAL A 55 -12.33 3.80 10.05
C VAL A 55 -11.48 2.77 9.32
N TYR A 56 -10.25 3.12 8.96
CA TYR A 56 -9.27 2.18 8.44
C TYR A 56 -7.85 2.53 8.89
N THR A 57 -6.97 1.54 8.88
CA THR A 57 -5.57 1.69 9.33
C THR A 57 -4.61 1.33 8.21
N VAL A 58 -3.55 2.13 8.06
CA VAL A 58 -2.46 1.92 7.11
C VAL A 58 -1.21 1.52 7.90
N ALA A 59 -0.55 0.44 7.47
CA ALA A 59 0.66 -0.07 8.12
C ALA A 59 1.87 0.85 7.87
N PRO A 60 2.93 0.80 8.70
CA PRO A 60 4.14 1.62 8.53
C PRO A 60 4.86 1.47 7.18
N GLU A 61 4.79 0.29 6.56
CA GLU A 61 5.40 0.00 5.26
C GLU A 61 4.42 0.16 4.08
N GLU A 62 3.21 0.65 4.34
CA GLU A 62 2.15 0.81 3.37
C GLU A 62 1.76 2.28 3.22
N THR A 63 1.29 2.61 2.03
CA THR A 63 0.69 3.89 1.71
C THR A 63 -0.71 3.64 1.14
N GLY A 64 -1.70 4.30 1.73
CA GLY A 64 -3.09 4.21 1.27
C GLY A 64 -3.35 5.20 0.14
N VAL A 65 -3.88 4.72 -0.98
CA VAL A 65 -4.36 5.54 -2.09
C VAL A 65 -5.88 5.52 -2.08
N ILE A 66 -6.48 6.70 -1.99
CA ILE A 66 -7.93 6.84 -1.90
C ILE A 66 -8.50 7.26 -3.23
N GLN A 67 -9.49 6.49 -3.68
CA GLN A 67 -10.28 6.78 -4.85
C GLN A 67 -11.70 7.15 -4.42
N ARG A 68 -12.27 8.20 -5.02
CA ARG A 68 -13.67 8.57 -4.84
C ARG A 68 -14.40 8.38 -6.15
N PHE A 69 -15.41 7.52 -6.17
CA PHE A 69 -16.11 7.11 -7.41
C PHE A 69 -15.15 6.72 -8.54
N GLY A 70 -14.05 6.02 -8.20
CA GLY A 70 -13.02 5.59 -9.14
C GLY A 70 -11.96 6.64 -9.51
N ARG A 71 -12.14 7.92 -9.15
CA ARG A 71 -11.13 8.96 -9.39
C ARG A 71 -10.16 9.08 -8.22
N TYR A 72 -8.87 9.20 -8.50
CA TYR A 72 -7.86 9.49 -7.48
C TYR A 72 -8.16 10.81 -6.77
N VAL A 73 -8.04 10.82 -5.43
CA VAL A 73 -8.27 12.03 -4.62
C VAL A 73 -7.03 12.37 -3.78
N ARG A 74 -6.55 11.42 -2.98
CA ARG A 74 -5.47 11.68 -2.02
C ARG A 74 -4.69 10.42 -1.67
N VAL A 75 -3.46 10.64 -1.21
CA VAL A 75 -2.59 9.64 -0.57
C VAL A 75 -2.62 9.83 0.94
N THR A 76 -2.65 8.74 1.70
CA THR A 76 -2.59 8.71 3.16
C THR A 76 -1.41 7.86 3.62
N GLY A 77 -0.55 8.44 4.45
CA GLY A 77 0.58 7.73 5.06
C GLY A 77 0.15 6.76 6.18
N PRO A 78 1.12 6.19 6.92
CA PRO A 78 0.85 5.27 8.02
C PRO A 78 -0.03 5.86 9.11
N GLY A 79 -0.88 5.03 9.73
CA GLY A 79 -1.72 5.43 10.85
C GLY A 79 -3.21 5.20 10.63
N LEU A 80 -4.01 5.76 11.55
CA LEU A 80 -5.47 5.68 11.53
C LEU A 80 -6.05 6.78 10.65
N HIS A 81 -6.91 6.41 9.72
CA HIS A 81 -7.55 7.32 8.79
C HIS A 81 -9.04 7.06 8.70
N PHE A 82 -9.77 8.08 8.24
CA PHE A 82 -11.21 8.03 8.02
C PHE A 82 -11.51 8.11 6.53
N LYS A 83 -12.41 7.24 6.08
CA LYS A 83 -12.98 7.21 4.72
C LYS A 83 -14.48 7.37 4.78
N LEU A 84 -15.06 7.88 3.70
CA LEU A 84 -16.53 7.94 3.59
C LEU A 84 -17.10 6.52 3.38
N PRO A 85 -18.06 6.07 4.22
CA PRO A 85 -18.70 4.76 4.07
C PRO A 85 -19.61 4.70 2.83
N PHE A 86 -20.16 3.51 2.55
CA PHE A 86 -21.08 3.24 1.43
C PHE A 86 -20.46 3.30 0.01
N GLY A 87 -19.21 2.88 -0.14
CA GLY A 87 -18.58 2.72 -1.46
C GLY A 87 -18.26 4.03 -2.19
N VAL A 88 -18.45 5.18 -1.53
CA VAL A 88 -18.06 6.49 -2.04
C VAL A 88 -16.54 6.60 -2.13
N GLU A 89 -15.82 6.11 -1.11
CA GLU A 89 -14.36 6.04 -1.08
C GLU A 89 -13.83 4.60 -1.02
N THR A 90 -12.97 4.25 -1.96
CA THR A 90 -12.20 3.00 -2.01
C THR A 90 -10.77 3.26 -1.60
N VAL A 91 -10.19 2.38 -0.78
CA VAL A 91 -8.81 2.50 -0.30
C VAL A 91 -8.00 1.33 -0.84
N SER A 92 -6.98 1.64 -1.61
CA SER A 92 -5.99 0.68 -2.11
C SER A 92 -4.68 0.87 -1.34
N LYS A 93 -4.16 -0.17 -0.72
CA LYS A 93 -2.90 -0.10 0.05
C LYS A 93 -1.75 -0.61 -0.80
N VAL A 94 -0.70 0.19 -0.90
CA VAL A 94 0.50 -0.12 -1.68
C VAL A 94 1.69 -0.17 -0.75
N LYS A 95 2.51 -1.21 -0.85
CA LYS A 95 3.68 -1.44 0.02
C LYS A 95 4.88 -0.62 -0.44
N THR A 96 4.83 0.69 -0.26
CA THR A 96 5.92 1.60 -0.66
C THR A 96 7.15 1.47 0.23
N GLY A 97 7.02 1.00 1.47
CA GLY A 97 8.14 0.88 2.41
C GLY A 97 9.06 -0.33 2.19
N ARG A 98 8.66 -1.26 1.32
CA ARG A 98 9.34 -2.54 1.12
C ARG A 98 10.24 -2.52 -0.11
N ASN A 99 11.40 -3.18 0.00
CA ASN A 99 12.23 -3.53 -1.15
C ASN A 99 11.74 -4.85 -1.76
N PHE A 100 11.36 -4.78 -3.03
CA PHE A 100 10.99 -5.94 -3.83
C PHE A 100 12.22 -6.49 -4.55
N GLN A 101 12.21 -7.78 -4.82
CA GLN A 101 13.30 -8.47 -5.52
C GLN A 101 12.72 -9.28 -6.67
N MET A 102 13.32 -9.15 -7.84
CA MET A 102 13.02 -9.95 -9.02
C MET A 102 14.28 -10.66 -9.47
N GLU A 103 14.20 -11.98 -9.53
CA GLU A 103 15.28 -12.85 -9.99
C GLU A 103 15.12 -13.11 -11.50
N PHE A 104 16.25 -13.25 -12.19
CA PHE A 104 16.34 -13.50 -13.64
C PHE A 104 17.38 -14.57 -13.91
N GLY A 105 17.02 -15.56 -14.74
CA GLY A 105 17.90 -16.70 -15.04
C GLY A 105 17.87 -17.83 -14.00
N TYR A 106 17.31 -17.55 -12.83
CA TYR A 106 17.15 -18.50 -11.74
C TYR A 106 15.96 -18.13 -10.87
N ARG A 107 15.51 -19.05 -10.02
CA ARG A 107 14.53 -18.79 -8.96
C ARG A 107 14.91 -19.47 -7.66
N THR A 108 14.66 -18.79 -6.54
CA THR A 108 14.76 -19.37 -5.20
C THR A 108 13.58 -20.33 -4.95
N VAL A 109 13.88 -21.61 -4.78
CA VAL A 109 12.88 -22.67 -4.49
C VAL A 109 12.64 -22.80 -2.98
N GLU A 110 13.72 -22.73 -2.21
CA GLU A 110 13.68 -22.88 -0.75
C GLU A 110 14.54 -21.77 -0.14
N ALA A 111 13.91 -20.90 0.64
CA ALA A 111 14.59 -19.83 1.37
C ALA A 111 14.88 -20.29 2.81
N GLY A 112 16.15 -20.25 3.22
CA GLY A 112 16.55 -20.69 4.57
C GLY A 112 18.05 -20.50 4.81
N VAL A 113 18.59 -21.15 5.85
CA VAL A 113 20.04 -21.11 6.17
C VAL A 113 20.88 -21.64 5.00
N ARG A 114 20.32 -22.57 4.22
CA ARG A 114 20.86 -23.00 2.93
C ARG A 114 19.78 -22.81 1.87
N SER A 115 19.86 -21.70 1.14
CA SER A 115 18.94 -21.45 0.03
C SER A 115 19.19 -22.42 -1.12
N ARG A 116 18.11 -22.87 -1.76
CA ARG A 116 18.15 -23.71 -2.97
C ARG A 116 17.60 -22.92 -4.15
N PHE A 117 18.34 -22.95 -5.26
CA PHE A 117 17.98 -22.25 -6.49
C PHE A 117 17.73 -23.26 -7.63
N THR A 118 16.89 -22.87 -8.59
CA THR A 118 16.68 -23.61 -9.85
C THR A 118 16.85 -22.69 -11.03
N GLU A 119 17.53 -23.16 -12.07
CA GLU A 119 17.70 -22.48 -13.35
C GLU A 119 16.78 -23.06 -14.44
N ARG A 120 16.15 -24.20 -14.14
CA ARG A 120 15.31 -24.91 -15.11
C ARG A 120 14.09 -24.05 -15.47
N GLY A 121 13.97 -23.74 -16.76
CA GLY A 121 12.87 -22.94 -17.31
C GLY A 121 13.14 -21.44 -17.39
N PHE A 122 14.32 -20.96 -16.98
CA PHE A 122 14.64 -19.52 -16.95
C PHE A 122 15.80 -19.13 -17.88
N LYS A 123 16.29 -20.07 -18.72
CA LYS A 123 17.37 -19.81 -19.68
C LYS A 123 17.04 -18.73 -20.71
N GLU A 124 15.77 -18.57 -21.06
CA GLU A 124 15.35 -17.51 -21.98
C GLU A 124 15.64 -16.12 -21.42
N GLU A 125 15.55 -15.95 -20.09
CA GLU A 125 15.85 -14.68 -19.42
C GLU A 125 17.36 -14.41 -19.39
N SER A 126 18.18 -15.44 -19.12
CA SER A 126 19.62 -15.28 -18.86
C SER A 126 20.51 -15.37 -20.08
N LEU A 127 20.08 -16.05 -21.14
CA LEU A 127 20.91 -16.30 -22.31
C LEU A 127 20.89 -15.09 -23.26
N MET A 128 22.06 -14.53 -23.49
CA MET A 128 22.25 -13.30 -24.28
C MET A 128 23.42 -13.42 -25.24
N LEU A 129 23.43 -12.58 -26.26
CA LEU A 129 24.53 -12.46 -27.22
C LEU A 129 25.35 -11.20 -26.89
N SER A 130 26.66 -11.34 -26.74
CA SER A 130 27.59 -10.21 -26.60
C SER A 130 27.90 -9.58 -27.96
N GLY A 131 28.54 -8.41 -27.94
CA GLY A 131 28.88 -7.64 -29.16
C GLY A 131 29.88 -8.33 -30.09
N ASP A 132 30.63 -9.32 -29.59
CA ASP A 132 31.53 -10.20 -30.35
C ASP A 132 30.90 -11.56 -30.68
N LEU A 133 29.57 -11.64 -30.64
CA LEU A 133 28.74 -12.80 -31.02
C LEU A 133 28.95 -14.05 -30.15
N ASN A 134 29.43 -13.88 -28.92
CA ASN A 134 29.48 -14.97 -27.95
C ASN A 134 28.16 -15.08 -27.18
N VAL A 135 27.79 -16.30 -26.83
CA VAL A 135 26.61 -16.58 -26.01
C VAL A 135 27.01 -16.54 -24.53
N VAL A 136 26.31 -15.74 -23.74
CA VAL A 136 26.55 -15.55 -22.31
C VAL A 136 25.30 -15.92 -21.53
N ASP A 137 25.47 -16.66 -20.44
CA ASP A 137 24.42 -16.99 -19.47
C ASP A 137 24.60 -16.10 -18.24
N LEU A 138 23.69 -15.12 -18.06
CA LEU A 138 23.78 -14.11 -17.00
C LEU A 138 22.62 -14.24 -16.02
N GLN A 139 22.96 -14.34 -14.74
CA GLN A 139 22.01 -14.29 -13.64
C GLN A 139 22.11 -12.94 -12.95
N TRP A 140 20.96 -12.33 -12.67
CA TRP A 140 20.91 -11.07 -11.93
C TRP A 140 19.64 -10.94 -11.09
N THR A 141 19.68 -10.00 -10.16
CA THR A 141 18.54 -9.63 -9.32
C THR A 141 18.29 -8.14 -9.45
N VAL A 142 17.05 -7.77 -9.78
CA VAL A 142 16.60 -6.38 -9.70
C VAL A 142 15.97 -6.16 -8.35
N GLN A 143 16.44 -5.13 -7.64
CA GLN A 143 15.81 -4.67 -6.41
C GLN A 143 15.21 -3.29 -6.64
N TYR A 144 13.93 -3.12 -6.31
CA TYR A 144 13.24 -1.87 -6.50
C TYR A 144 12.33 -1.56 -5.31
N LYS A 145 11.98 -0.27 -5.19
CA LYS A 145 11.04 0.26 -4.22
C LYS A 145 10.02 1.10 -4.96
N ILE A 146 8.77 1.02 -4.54
CA ILE A 146 7.71 1.83 -5.13
C ILE A 146 7.87 3.28 -4.65
N GLY A 147 8.14 4.19 -5.58
CA GLY A 147 8.25 5.63 -5.34
C GLY A 147 6.87 6.27 -5.18
N ASP A 148 6.17 6.49 -6.30
CA ASP A 148 4.81 7.04 -6.30
C ASP A 148 3.74 5.92 -6.35
N PRO A 149 2.92 5.74 -5.29
CA PRO A 149 1.88 4.72 -5.27
C PRO A 149 0.70 5.01 -6.20
N LYS A 150 0.49 6.27 -6.61
CA LYS A 150 -0.53 6.64 -7.61
C LYS A 150 -0.11 6.11 -8.97
N ASP A 151 1.12 6.37 -9.38
CA ASP A 151 1.60 5.96 -10.70
C ASP A 151 1.69 4.44 -10.80
N TYR A 152 2.14 3.78 -9.72
CA TYR A 152 2.11 2.33 -9.59
C TYR A 152 0.72 1.71 -9.79
N LEU A 153 -0.35 2.35 -9.31
CA LEU A 153 -1.71 1.79 -9.40
C LEU A 153 -2.43 2.12 -10.71
N PHE A 154 -2.06 3.21 -11.38
CA PHE A 154 -2.87 3.77 -12.46
C PHE A 154 -2.17 3.93 -13.81
N GLN A 155 -0.84 3.97 -13.86
CA GLN A 155 -0.13 4.14 -15.14
C GLN A 155 0.09 2.81 -15.86
N VAL A 156 0.35 1.73 -15.12
CA VAL A 156 0.68 0.42 -15.68
C VAL A 156 -0.24 -0.65 -15.10
N LYS A 157 -0.81 -1.49 -15.97
CA LYS A 157 -1.75 -2.55 -15.57
C LYS A 157 -1.05 -3.69 -14.82
N ASP A 158 0.09 -4.13 -15.33
CA ASP A 158 0.91 -5.20 -14.76
C ASP A 158 2.33 -4.67 -14.58
N VAL A 159 2.60 -4.15 -13.39
CA VAL A 159 3.89 -3.53 -13.07
C VAL A 159 5.00 -4.59 -13.03
N ASP A 160 4.70 -5.80 -12.58
CA ASP A 160 5.70 -6.85 -12.42
C ASP A 160 6.20 -7.33 -13.79
N SER A 161 5.30 -7.54 -14.75
CA SER A 161 5.68 -7.81 -16.14
C SER A 161 6.41 -6.64 -16.78
N ALA A 162 5.96 -5.41 -16.59
CA ALA A 162 6.62 -4.24 -17.18
C ALA A 162 8.06 -4.08 -16.70
N ILE A 163 8.32 -4.21 -15.38
CA ILE A 163 9.67 -4.15 -14.83
C ILE A 163 10.53 -5.31 -15.36
N ARG A 164 9.95 -6.52 -15.49
CA ARG A 164 10.64 -7.69 -16.05
C ARG A 164 11.08 -7.44 -17.50
N ASP A 165 10.15 -7.06 -18.36
CA ASP A 165 10.40 -6.80 -19.77
C ASP A 165 11.44 -5.68 -19.96
N MET A 166 11.32 -4.62 -19.15
CA MET A 166 12.27 -3.51 -19.16
C MET A 166 13.66 -3.94 -18.71
N SER A 167 13.78 -4.69 -17.62
CA SER A 167 15.06 -5.20 -17.13
C SER A 167 15.74 -6.06 -18.19
N GLU A 168 14.99 -6.97 -18.80
CA GLU A 168 15.51 -7.86 -19.82
C GLU A 168 15.97 -7.09 -21.07
N SER A 169 15.17 -6.12 -21.53
CA SER A 169 15.50 -5.30 -22.69
C SER A 169 16.76 -4.44 -22.46
N VAL A 170 16.85 -3.77 -21.30
CA VAL A 170 18.01 -2.97 -20.94
C VAL A 170 19.25 -3.84 -20.77
N MET A 171 19.15 -4.98 -20.08
CA MET A 171 20.26 -5.90 -19.90
C MET A 171 20.77 -6.43 -21.25
N ARG A 172 19.86 -6.91 -22.12
CA ARG A 172 20.21 -7.38 -23.47
C ARG A 172 20.91 -6.31 -24.29
N ARG A 173 20.43 -5.06 -24.25
CA ARG A 173 21.06 -3.95 -24.96
C ARG A 173 22.45 -3.62 -24.40
N VAL A 174 22.62 -3.59 -23.08
CA VAL A 174 23.93 -3.27 -22.48
C VAL A 174 24.95 -4.37 -22.78
N VAL A 175 24.56 -5.64 -22.61
CA VAL A 175 25.43 -6.80 -22.87
C VAL A 175 25.78 -6.93 -24.36
N GLY A 176 24.79 -6.74 -25.25
CA GLY A 176 24.99 -6.79 -26.69
C GLY A 176 25.92 -5.69 -27.25
N ASN A 177 26.18 -4.64 -26.47
CA ASN A 177 27.13 -3.57 -26.81
C ASN A 177 28.48 -3.70 -26.08
N ARG A 178 28.82 -4.88 -25.56
CA ARG A 178 30.07 -5.16 -24.83
C ARG A 178 30.69 -6.48 -25.30
N LEU A 179 32.01 -6.56 -25.17
CA LEU A 179 32.77 -7.78 -25.46
C LEU A 179 32.54 -8.83 -24.37
N PHE A 180 32.61 -10.10 -24.74
CA PHE A 180 32.42 -11.24 -23.83
C PHE A 180 33.32 -11.16 -22.58
N ASP A 181 34.62 -10.94 -22.78
CA ASP A 181 35.62 -10.89 -21.71
C ASP A 181 35.31 -9.77 -20.71
N PHE A 182 34.80 -8.64 -21.20
CA PHE A 182 34.42 -7.51 -20.36
C PHE A 182 33.23 -7.86 -19.47
N VAL A 183 32.21 -8.51 -20.03
CA VAL A 183 30.99 -8.93 -19.31
C VAL A 183 31.32 -9.93 -18.20
N LEU A 184 32.27 -10.84 -18.40
CA LEU A 184 32.63 -11.85 -17.40
C LEU A 184 33.54 -11.35 -16.29
N THR A 185 34.35 -10.31 -16.54
CA THR A 185 35.42 -9.87 -15.64
C THR A 185 35.06 -8.55 -14.92
N VAL A 186 35.73 -7.45 -15.30
CA VAL A 186 35.68 -6.13 -14.66
C VAL A 186 34.35 -5.42 -14.92
N GLY A 187 33.69 -5.73 -16.04
CA GLY A 187 32.50 -5.03 -16.49
C GLY A 187 31.24 -5.27 -15.68
N ARG A 188 31.19 -6.28 -14.79
CA ARG A 188 29.96 -6.63 -14.05
C ARG A 188 29.41 -5.46 -13.22
N ALA A 189 30.29 -4.74 -12.53
CA ALA A 189 29.90 -3.59 -11.71
C ALA A 189 29.44 -2.41 -12.58
N GLU A 190 30.15 -2.13 -13.67
CA GLU A 190 29.78 -1.06 -14.61
C GLU A 190 28.44 -1.36 -15.31
N ILE A 191 28.24 -2.61 -15.75
CA ILE A 191 27.00 -3.07 -16.35
C ILE A 191 25.85 -2.90 -15.36
N ALA A 192 26.02 -3.34 -14.11
CA ALA A 192 24.99 -3.20 -13.08
C ALA A 192 24.61 -1.73 -12.83
N ASP A 193 25.60 -0.83 -12.73
CA ASP A 193 25.35 0.60 -12.52
C ASP A 193 24.69 1.25 -13.75
N ARG A 194 25.16 0.94 -14.96
CA ARG A 194 24.54 1.45 -16.20
C ARG A 194 23.12 0.95 -16.38
N VAL A 195 22.86 -0.34 -16.17
CA VAL A 195 21.51 -0.93 -16.24
C VAL A 195 20.60 -0.25 -15.22
N LYS A 196 21.08 -0.05 -13.98
CA LYS A 196 20.32 0.67 -12.95
C LYS A 196 19.92 2.07 -13.41
N VAL A 197 20.86 2.87 -13.92
CA VAL A 197 20.60 4.23 -14.38
C VAL A 197 19.61 4.24 -15.56
N GLU A 198 19.79 3.34 -16.52
CA GLU A 198 18.92 3.26 -17.70
C GLU A 198 17.50 2.77 -17.34
N MET A 199 17.37 1.78 -16.46
CA MET A 199 16.07 1.34 -15.96
C MET A 199 15.37 2.45 -15.17
N GLN A 200 16.08 3.15 -14.29
CA GLN A 200 15.52 4.26 -13.51
C GLN A 200 14.95 5.34 -14.44
N LYS A 201 15.67 5.68 -15.51
CA LYS A 201 15.23 6.70 -16.48
C LYS A 201 13.95 6.32 -17.24
N VAL A 202 13.68 5.03 -17.42
CA VAL A 202 12.49 4.56 -18.15
C VAL A 202 11.30 4.33 -17.21
N LEU A 203 11.57 4.02 -15.94
CA LEU A 203 10.54 3.68 -14.95
C LEU A 203 10.08 4.89 -14.11
N ASP A 204 10.86 5.97 -14.07
CA ASP A 204 10.47 7.28 -13.50
C ASP A 204 9.71 8.16 -14.51
#